data_AF-A0A5B0WQR2-F1
#
_entry.id   AF-A0A5B0WQR2-F1
#
_cell.length_a   1.000
_cell.length_b   1.000
_cell.length_c   1.000
_cell.angle_alpha   90.00
_cell.angle_beta   90.00
_cell.angle_gamma   90.00
#
_symmetry.space_group_name_H-M   'P 1'
#
loop_
_entity.id
_entity.type
_entity.pdbx_description
1 polymer ?
#
loop_
_entity_poly.entity_id
_entity_poly.type
_entity_poly.pdbx_seq_one_letter_code
_entity_poly.pdbx_strand_id
1 'polypeptide(L)'
;MAAIAFDPLEYTHQLEASGVPREQAEVHAKAMTAMFLHNFDALVTKDYLDSRFNEFETRIVGEMDRRFAELISSIDKRFGDVDRRFGAVDARFAEMEASIDARFAELEANMDKRFAEMEASTDKRFVDLALEMDRRFAQVDVRFERMDGRFNLLYWMQGITLVCVVIPLIHRLLG
;
A
#
# COMPACT_ATOMS: atom_id res chain seq x y z
N MET A 1 52.92 -41.32 20.84
CA MET A 1 54.30 -41.83 20.69
C MET A 1 54.74 -42.26 22.07
N ALA A 2 55.10 -43.52 22.25
CA ALA A 2 55.68 -43.97 23.51
C ALA A 2 57.02 -43.26 23.67
N ALA A 3 57.11 -42.32 24.60
CA ALA A 3 58.41 -41.84 25.06
C ALA A 3 59.11 -43.08 25.63
N ILE A 4 60.08 -43.62 24.91
CA ILE A 4 60.98 -44.61 25.47
C ILE A 4 61.74 -43.84 26.55
N ALA A 5 61.30 -44.01 27.80
CA ALA A 5 61.93 -43.36 28.94
C ALA A 5 63.38 -43.87 28.98
N PHE A 6 64.34 -42.98 28.81
CA PHE A 6 65.75 -43.33 29.00
C PHE A 6 65.93 -43.81 30.44
N ASP A 7 66.26 -45.09 30.63
CA ASP A 7 66.60 -45.67 31.93
C ASP A 7 68.12 -45.53 32.15
N PRO A 8 68.55 -44.62 33.05
CA PRO A 8 69.97 -44.39 33.28
C PRO A 8 70.67 -45.62 33.88
N LEU A 9 69.95 -46.45 34.65
CA LEU A 9 70.50 -47.62 35.34
C LEU A 9 70.70 -48.79 34.36
N GLU A 10 69.75 -49.00 33.46
CA GLU A 10 69.94 -50.00 32.40
C GLU A 10 71.09 -49.60 31.46
N TYR A 11 71.22 -48.30 31.18
CA TYR A 11 72.31 -47.77 30.36
C TYR A 11 73.69 -47.91 31.01
N THR A 12 73.83 -47.66 32.33
CA THR A 12 75.10 -47.91 33.04
C THR A 12 75.49 -49.38 32.99
N HIS A 13 74.54 -50.29 33.21
CA HIS A 13 74.79 -51.73 33.19
C HIS A 13 75.25 -52.22 31.81
N GLN A 14 74.72 -51.65 30.73
CA GLN A 14 75.16 -51.95 29.37
C GLN A 14 76.58 -51.44 29.07
N LEU A 15 76.95 -50.26 29.61
CA LEU A 15 78.30 -49.73 29.49
C LEU A 15 79.32 -50.56 30.29
N GLU A 16 78.96 -51.00 31.50
CA GLU A 16 79.80 -51.93 32.28
C GLU A 16 80.00 -53.26 31.54
N ALA A 17 78.92 -53.83 30.97
CA ALA A 17 78.97 -55.09 30.22
C ALA A 17 79.83 -54.99 28.93
N SER A 18 80.03 -53.78 28.41
CA SER A 18 80.90 -53.52 27.25
C SER A 18 82.34 -53.16 27.63
N GLY A 19 82.69 -53.27 28.92
CA GLY A 19 84.06 -53.10 29.42
C GLY A 19 84.41 -51.70 29.89
N VAL A 20 83.44 -50.78 29.99
CA VAL A 20 83.66 -49.45 30.54
C VAL A 20 83.72 -49.55 32.07
N PRO A 21 84.75 -48.97 32.74
CA PRO A 21 84.79 -48.92 34.20
C PRO A 21 83.54 -48.25 34.78
N ARG A 22 83.03 -48.79 35.89
CA ARG A 22 81.78 -48.32 36.53
C ARG A 22 81.73 -46.81 36.77
N GLU A 23 82.81 -46.21 37.26
CA GLU A 23 82.88 -44.75 37.45
C GLU A 23 82.67 -43.96 36.16
N GLN A 24 83.21 -44.45 35.03
CA GLN A 24 83.05 -43.82 33.72
C GLN A 24 81.65 -44.07 33.14
N ALA A 25 81.11 -45.28 33.34
CA ALA A 25 79.75 -45.63 32.95
C ALA A 25 78.71 -44.75 33.65
N GLU A 26 78.87 -44.51 34.96
CA GLU A 26 78.00 -43.61 35.73
C GLU A 26 78.07 -42.16 35.26
N VAL A 27 79.27 -41.66 34.92
CA VAL A 27 79.45 -40.31 34.38
C VAL A 27 78.79 -40.18 33.01
N HIS A 28 78.94 -41.19 32.14
CA HIS A 28 78.27 -41.23 30.83
C HIS A 28 76.75 -41.22 30.98
N ALA A 29 76.20 -42.06 31.85
CA ALA A 29 74.76 -42.09 32.10
C ALA A 29 74.24 -40.75 32.63
N LYS A 30 74.93 -40.13 33.59
CA LYS A 30 74.58 -38.79 34.11
C LYS A 30 74.62 -37.72 33.02
N ALA A 31 75.65 -37.70 32.18
CA ALA A 31 75.75 -36.76 31.07
C ALA A 31 74.62 -36.97 30.04
N MET A 32 74.30 -38.22 29.74
CA MET A 32 73.24 -38.57 28.79
C MET A 32 71.85 -38.23 29.35
N THR A 33 71.58 -38.51 30.63
CA THR A 33 70.35 -38.08 31.32
C THR A 33 70.20 -36.55 31.29
N ALA A 34 71.28 -35.80 31.57
CA ALA A 34 71.25 -34.35 31.56
C ALA A 34 70.95 -33.79 30.16
N MET A 35 71.59 -34.35 29.11
CA MET A 35 71.30 -33.99 27.71
C MET A 35 69.86 -34.33 27.31
N PHE A 36 69.33 -35.46 27.77
CA PHE A 36 67.97 -35.89 27.47
C PHE A 36 66.92 -34.96 28.13
N LEU A 37 67.14 -34.57 29.40
CA LEU A 37 66.32 -33.59 30.11
C LEU A 37 66.35 -32.21 29.43
N HIS A 38 67.53 -31.74 29.03
CA HIS A 38 67.68 -30.47 28.32
C HIS A 38 66.99 -30.46 26.95
N ASN A 39 66.96 -31.61 26.23
CA ASN A 39 66.22 -31.72 24.97
C ASN A 39 64.69 -31.81 25.15
N PHE A 40 64.19 -32.25 26.31
CA PHE A 40 62.76 -32.22 26.63
C PHE A 40 62.22 -30.81 26.83
N ASP A 41 63.02 -29.89 27.36
CA ASP A 41 62.66 -28.47 27.44
C ASP A 41 62.57 -27.81 26.04
N ALA A 42 63.27 -28.36 25.04
CA ALA A 42 63.22 -27.90 23.65
C ALA A 42 62.08 -28.54 22.83
N LEU A 43 61.37 -29.54 23.38
CA LEU A 43 60.22 -30.15 22.72
C LEU A 43 58.97 -29.28 22.88
N VAL A 44 57.99 -29.49 22.00
CA VAL A 44 56.66 -28.88 22.12
C VAL A 44 56.06 -29.28 23.47
N THR A 45 56.08 -28.34 24.41
CA THR A 45 55.55 -28.54 25.76
C THR A 45 54.02 -28.47 25.74
N LYS A 46 53.40 -29.05 26.77
CA LYS A 46 51.95 -28.93 26.97
C LYS A 46 51.52 -27.45 27.04
N ASP A 47 52.28 -26.61 27.75
CA ASP A 47 51.98 -25.18 27.89
C ASP A 47 52.03 -24.44 26.55
N TYR A 48 52.97 -24.80 25.67
CA TYR A 48 53.01 -24.23 24.31
C TYR A 48 51.76 -24.62 23.51
N LEU A 49 51.35 -25.89 23.57
CA LEU A 49 50.12 -26.33 22.89
C LEU A 49 48.88 -25.63 23.46
N ASP A 50 48.75 -25.56 24.78
CA ASP A 50 47.63 -24.89 25.45
C ASP A 50 47.57 -23.39 25.06
N SER A 51 48.72 -22.71 24.99
CA SER A 51 48.78 -21.32 24.51
C SER A 51 48.32 -21.19 23.06
N ARG A 52 48.74 -22.08 22.17
CA ARG A 52 48.35 -22.04 20.75
C ARG A 52 46.88 -22.39 20.56
N PHE A 53 46.34 -23.31 21.36
CA PHE A 53 44.91 -23.63 21.38
C PHE A 53 44.09 -22.43 21.86
N ASN A 54 44.48 -21.78 22.95
CA ASN A 54 43.79 -20.58 23.46
C ASN A 54 43.81 -19.43 22.45
N GLU A 55 44.94 -19.19 21.79
CA GLU A 55 45.06 -18.17 20.74
C GLU A 55 44.16 -18.49 19.54
N PHE A 56 44.14 -19.75 19.12
CA PHE A 56 43.30 -20.23 18.03
C PHE A 56 41.80 -20.11 18.37
N GLU A 57 41.40 -20.52 19.58
CA GLU A 57 40.03 -20.42 20.07
C GLU A 57 39.58 -18.96 20.13
N THR A 58 40.40 -18.09 20.72
CA THR A 58 40.11 -16.65 20.80
C THR A 58 39.92 -16.04 19.42
N ARG A 59 40.77 -16.41 18.45
CA ARG A 59 40.67 -15.92 17.07
C ARG A 59 39.40 -16.41 16.39
N ILE A 60 39.08 -17.70 16.50
CA ILE A 60 37.89 -18.26 15.84
C ILE A 60 36.62 -17.69 16.43
N VAL A 61 36.51 -17.64 17.77
CA VAL A 61 35.35 -17.08 18.45
C VAL A 61 35.18 -15.61 18.08
N GLY A 62 36.26 -14.81 18.13
CA GLY A 62 36.21 -13.41 17.73
C GLY A 62 35.84 -13.17 16.26
N GLU A 63 36.36 -13.98 15.33
CA GLU A 63 35.98 -13.91 13.92
C GLU A 63 34.52 -14.32 13.69
N MET A 64 34.05 -15.37 14.37
CA MET A 64 32.66 -15.79 14.30
C MET A 64 31.73 -14.71 14.83
N ASP A 65 31.98 -14.16 16.01
CA ASP A 65 31.18 -13.09 16.60
C ASP A 65 31.11 -11.87 15.67
N ARG A 66 32.24 -11.49 15.07
CA ARG A 66 32.29 -10.40 14.09
C ARG A 66 31.40 -10.67 12.88
N ARG A 67 31.47 -11.88 12.30
CA ARG A 67 30.64 -12.27 11.14
C ARG A 67 29.16 -12.35 11.50
N PHE A 68 28.83 -12.84 12.70
CA PHE A 68 27.45 -12.88 13.18
C PHE A 68 26.89 -11.47 13.39
N ALA A 69 27.67 -10.56 13.98
CA ALA A 69 27.26 -9.16 14.13
C ALA A 69 27.06 -8.47 12.78
N GLU A 70 27.95 -8.71 11.81
CA GLU A 70 27.80 -8.20 10.44
C GLU A 70 26.55 -8.76 9.75
N LEU A 71 26.27 -10.05 9.92
CA LEU A 71 25.07 -10.69 9.36
C LEU A 71 23.79 -10.09 9.95
N ILE A 72 23.72 -9.94 11.28
CA ILE A 72 22.56 -9.34 11.96
C ILE A 72 22.37 -7.90 11.47
N SER A 73 23.44 -7.10 11.43
CA SER A 73 23.37 -5.72 10.92
C SER A 73 22.88 -5.64 9.46
N SER A 74 23.31 -6.57 8.60
CA SER A 74 22.84 -6.67 7.22
C SER A 74 21.35 -7.03 7.14
N ILE A 75 20.91 -7.97 7.98
CA ILE A 75 19.50 -8.37 8.09
C ILE A 75 18.64 -7.21 8.56
N ASP A 76 19.04 -6.49 9.61
CA ASP A 76 18.32 -5.33 10.14
C ASP A 76 18.15 -4.23 9.08
N LYS A 77 19.20 -3.96 8.29
CA LYS A 77 19.12 -3.01 7.17
C LYS A 77 18.09 -3.45 6.13
N ARG A 78 18.07 -4.75 5.78
CA ARG A 78 17.10 -5.29 4.82
C ARG A 78 15.68 -5.24 5.36
N PHE A 79 15.45 -5.51 6.65
CA PHE A 79 14.15 -5.34 7.27
C PHE A 79 13.71 -3.86 7.25
N GLY A 80 14.60 -2.93 7.59
CA GLY A 80 14.30 -1.50 7.49
C GLY A 80 14.03 -1.01 6.06
N ASP A 81 14.66 -1.62 5.03
CA ASP A 81 14.30 -1.39 3.62
C ASP A 81 12.89 -1.92 3.30
N VAL A 82 12.55 -3.09 3.81
CA VAL A 82 11.23 -3.72 3.62
C VAL A 82 10.13 -2.89 4.28
N ASP A 83 10.32 -2.47 5.53
CA ASP A 83 9.37 -1.61 6.25
C ASP A 83 9.11 -0.30 5.50
N ARG A 84 10.16 0.33 4.96
CA ARG A 84 10.01 1.53 4.13
C ARG A 84 9.22 1.27 2.85
N ARG A 85 9.41 0.12 2.20
CA ARG A 85 8.64 -0.25 1.01
C ARG A 85 7.17 -0.49 1.34
N PHE A 86 6.88 -1.16 2.46
CA PHE A 86 5.50 -1.34 2.92
C PHE A 86 4.84 0.01 3.24
N GLY A 87 5.51 0.90 3.98
CA GLY A 87 4.98 2.24 4.23
C GLY A 87 4.73 3.05 2.95
N ALA A 88 5.58 2.90 1.92
CA ALA A 88 5.34 3.53 0.62
C ALA A 88 4.14 2.92 -0.14
N VAL A 89 3.88 1.62 0.02
CA VAL A 89 2.69 0.97 -0.55
C VAL A 89 1.42 1.47 0.16
N ASP A 90 1.43 1.54 1.48
CA ASP A 90 0.29 2.05 2.27
C ASP A 90 -0.05 3.50 1.88
N ALA A 91 0.97 4.36 1.71
CA ALA A 91 0.78 5.73 1.27
C ALA A 91 0.13 5.82 -0.13
N ARG A 92 0.54 4.95 -1.07
CA ARG A 92 -0.07 4.89 -2.41
C ARG A 92 -1.52 4.40 -2.38
N PHE A 93 -1.84 3.47 -1.49
CA PHE A 93 -3.22 3.02 -1.30
C PHE A 93 -4.10 4.14 -0.73
N ALA A 94 -3.62 4.87 0.27
CA ALA A 94 -4.33 6.03 0.82
C ALA A 94 -4.56 7.13 -0.23
N GLU A 95 -3.56 7.41 -1.07
CA GLU A 95 -3.70 8.35 -2.18
C GLU A 95 -4.74 7.87 -3.22
N MET A 96 -4.73 6.58 -3.55
CA MET A 96 -5.69 5.99 -4.48
C MET A 96 -7.12 6.05 -3.94
N GLU A 97 -7.32 5.75 -2.65
CA GLU A 97 -8.62 5.86 -1.98
C GLU A 97 -9.15 7.30 -2.02
N ALA A 98 -8.32 8.27 -1.62
CA ALA A 98 -8.70 9.68 -1.66
C ALA A 98 -9.02 10.18 -3.08
N SER A 99 -8.29 9.71 -4.09
CA SER A 99 -8.54 10.02 -5.51
C SER A 99 -9.87 9.44 -5.99
N ILE A 100 -10.20 8.22 -5.58
CA ILE A 100 -11.48 7.57 -5.91
C ILE A 100 -12.63 8.35 -5.28
N ASP A 101 -12.54 8.67 -3.99
CA ASP A 101 -13.56 9.44 -3.28
C ASP A 101 -13.80 10.81 -3.92
N ALA A 102 -12.72 11.53 -4.27
CA ALA A 102 -12.82 12.81 -4.95
C ALA A 102 -13.55 12.70 -6.30
N ARG A 103 -13.23 11.66 -7.09
CA ARG A 103 -13.91 11.43 -8.38
C ARG A 103 -15.38 11.06 -8.23
N PHE A 104 -15.74 10.30 -7.20
CA PHE A 104 -17.14 10.00 -6.91
C PHE A 104 -17.91 11.24 -6.48
N ALA A 105 -17.35 12.07 -5.61
CA ALA A 105 -17.96 13.33 -5.21
C ALA A 105 -18.16 14.29 -6.40
N GLU A 106 -17.18 14.36 -7.31
CA GLU A 106 -17.30 15.14 -8.55
C GLU A 106 -18.40 14.61 -9.48
N LEU A 107 -18.50 13.28 -9.63
CA LEU A 107 -19.54 12.64 -10.42
C LEU A 107 -20.94 12.95 -9.86
N GLU A 108 -21.11 12.83 -8.55
CA GLU A 108 -22.36 13.13 -7.85
C GLU A 108 -22.77 14.59 -8.07
N ALA A 109 -21.86 15.53 -7.83
CA ALA A 109 -22.11 16.95 -8.05
C ALA A 109 -22.47 17.28 -9.51
N ASN A 110 -21.84 16.60 -10.49
CA ASN A 110 -22.17 16.78 -11.90
C ASN A 110 -23.56 16.24 -12.23
N MET A 111 -23.93 15.06 -11.70
CA MET A 111 -25.27 14.50 -11.87
C MET A 111 -26.33 15.44 -11.29
N ASP A 112 -26.15 15.92 -10.06
CA ASP A 112 -27.07 16.84 -9.40
C ASP A 112 -27.28 18.11 -10.23
N LYS A 113 -26.17 18.69 -10.74
CA LYS A 113 -26.24 19.85 -11.62
C LYS A 113 -27.04 19.56 -12.89
N ARG A 114 -26.79 18.43 -13.55
CA ARG A 114 -27.52 18.05 -14.77
C ARG A 114 -29.00 17.80 -14.51
N PHE A 115 -29.35 17.23 -13.37
CA PHE A 115 -30.74 17.04 -12.96
C PHE A 115 -31.43 18.39 -12.72
N ALA A 116 -30.79 19.31 -11.99
CA ALA A 116 -31.33 20.64 -11.76
C ALA A 116 -31.53 21.43 -13.07
N GLU A 117 -30.57 21.34 -14.01
CA GLU A 117 -30.69 21.97 -15.34
C GLU A 117 -31.85 21.36 -16.15
N MET A 118 -32.05 20.04 -16.07
CA MET A 118 -33.15 19.36 -16.74
C MET A 118 -34.51 19.74 -16.15
N GLU A 119 -34.62 19.83 -14.83
CA GLU A 119 -35.82 20.28 -14.12
C GLU A 119 -36.18 21.71 -14.53
N ALA A 120 -35.24 22.65 -14.46
CA ALA A 120 -35.45 24.03 -14.86
C ALA A 120 -35.85 24.17 -16.34
N SER A 121 -35.25 23.37 -17.24
CA SER A 121 -35.63 23.34 -18.66
C SER A 121 -37.06 22.83 -18.86
N THR A 122 -37.46 21.84 -18.07
CA THR A 122 -38.80 21.24 -18.13
C THR A 122 -39.85 22.21 -17.61
N ASP A 123 -39.61 22.84 -16.47
CA ASP A 123 -40.47 23.89 -15.91
C ASP A 123 -40.67 25.04 -16.89
N LYS A 124 -39.58 25.51 -17.51
CA LYS A 124 -39.67 26.55 -18.54
C LYS A 124 -40.57 26.14 -19.70
N ARG A 125 -40.45 24.91 -20.19
CA ARG A 125 -41.31 24.39 -21.27
C ARG A 125 -42.78 24.34 -20.87
N PHE A 126 -43.08 23.98 -19.62
CA PHE A 126 -44.45 23.99 -19.11
C PHE A 126 -45.02 25.40 -19.03
N VAL A 127 -44.25 26.37 -18.55
CA VAL A 127 -44.64 27.78 -18.52
C VAL A 127 -44.88 28.32 -19.94
N ASP A 128 -43.95 28.05 -20.87
CA ASP A 128 -44.07 28.48 -22.27
C ASP A 128 -45.34 27.88 -22.92
N LEU A 129 -45.63 26.60 -22.66
CA LEU A 129 -46.84 25.93 -23.16
C LEU A 129 -48.12 26.52 -22.57
N ALA A 130 -48.13 26.85 -21.28
CA ALA A 130 -49.28 27.49 -20.63
C ALA A 130 -49.56 28.87 -21.24
N LEU A 131 -48.53 29.69 -21.44
CA LEU A 131 -48.66 31.00 -22.09
C LEU A 131 -49.16 30.88 -23.53
N GLU A 132 -48.71 29.86 -24.27
CA GLU A 132 -49.20 29.61 -25.62
C GLU A 132 -50.69 29.21 -25.62
N MET A 133 -51.11 28.35 -24.68
CA MET A 133 -52.52 28.00 -24.48
C MET A 133 -53.37 29.23 -24.16
N ASP A 134 -52.95 30.05 -23.19
CA ASP A 134 -53.67 31.28 -22.82
C ASP A 134 -53.82 32.21 -24.02
N ARG A 135 -52.77 32.37 -24.82
CA ARG A 135 -52.82 33.18 -26.04
C ARG A 135 -53.80 32.61 -27.08
N ARG A 136 -53.89 31.28 -27.20
CA ARG A 136 -54.85 30.63 -28.11
C ARG A 136 -56.27 30.78 -27.60
N PHE A 137 -56.52 30.67 -26.30
CA PHE A 137 -57.83 30.91 -25.71
C PHE A 137 -58.28 32.36 -25.89
N ALA A 138 -57.41 33.33 -25.62
CA ALA A 138 -57.72 34.74 -25.87
C ALA A 138 -58.10 35.02 -27.33
N GLN A 139 -57.45 34.35 -28.30
CA GLN A 139 -57.83 34.45 -29.71
C GLN A 139 -59.21 33.83 -30.01
N VAL A 140 -59.56 32.76 -29.30
CA VAL A 140 -60.88 32.12 -29.41
C VAL A 140 -61.95 33.03 -28.81
N ASP A 141 -61.72 33.63 -27.65
CA ASP A 141 -62.63 34.57 -27.00
C ASP A 141 -62.95 35.76 -27.91
N VAL A 142 -61.94 36.38 -28.52
CA VAL A 142 -62.14 37.47 -29.49
C VAL A 142 -62.98 37.04 -30.69
N ARG A 143 -62.85 35.79 -31.16
CA ARG A 143 -63.69 35.26 -32.24
C ARG A 143 -65.14 35.07 -31.78
N PHE A 144 -65.36 34.61 -30.55
CA PHE A 144 -66.68 34.50 -29.95
C PHE A 144 -67.33 35.86 -29.77
N GLU A 145 -66.65 36.85 -29.20
CA GLU A 145 -67.16 38.22 -29.06
C GLU A 145 -67.58 38.81 -30.41
N ARG A 146 -66.78 38.59 -31.46
CA ARG A 146 -67.12 39.02 -32.82
C ARG A 146 -68.38 38.32 -33.35
N MET A 147 -68.54 37.04 -33.05
CA MET A 147 -69.70 36.25 -33.45
C MET A 147 -70.96 36.70 -32.69
N ASP A 148 -70.86 36.91 -31.39
CA ASP A 148 -71.94 37.44 -30.55
C ASP A 148 -72.38 38.83 -31.00
N GLY A 149 -71.43 39.71 -31.35
CA GLY A 149 -71.74 41.02 -31.94
C GLY A 149 -72.53 40.92 -33.24
N ARG A 150 -72.20 39.96 -34.13
CA ARG A 150 -72.96 39.70 -35.36
C ARG A 150 -74.35 39.16 -35.07
N PHE A 151 -74.47 38.20 -34.14
CA PHE A 151 -75.77 37.67 -33.74
C PHE A 151 -76.65 38.73 -33.11
N ASN A 152 -76.10 39.57 -32.22
CA ASN A 152 -76.85 40.67 -31.61
C ASN A 152 -77.39 41.65 -32.66
N LEU A 153 -76.56 42.01 -33.65
CA LEU A 153 -77.02 42.83 -34.78
C LEU A 153 -78.15 42.15 -35.56
N LEU A 154 -78.04 40.85 -35.85
CA LEU A 154 -79.09 40.07 -36.50
C LEU A 154 -80.38 40.06 -35.68
N TYR A 155 -80.30 39.78 -34.37
CA TYR A 155 -81.45 39.80 -33.47
C TYR A 155 -82.13 41.18 -33.46
N TRP A 156 -81.35 42.26 -33.42
CA TRP A 156 -81.86 43.63 -33.52
C TRP A 156 -82.61 43.88 -34.83
N MET A 157 -82.03 43.47 -35.97
CA MET A 157 -82.67 43.63 -37.29
C MET A 157 -83.94 42.78 -37.43
N GLN A 158 -83.97 41.57 -36.85
CA GLN A 158 -85.18 40.74 -36.81
C GLN A 158 -86.27 41.39 -35.95
N GLY A 159 -85.91 42.00 -34.81
CA GLY A 159 -86.83 42.78 -33.98
C GLY A 159 -87.48 43.93 -34.75
N ILE A 160 -86.68 44.73 -35.47
CA ILE A 160 -87.20 45.79 -36.35
C ILE A 160 -88.13 45.22 -37.42
N THR A 161 -87.73 44.11 -38.06
CA THR A 161 -88.52 43.48 -39.13
C THR A 161 -89.87 42.97 -38.60
N LEU A 162 -89.90 42.35 -37.42
CA LEU A 162 -91.13 41.91 -36.76
C LEU A 162 -92.07 43.10 -36.49
N VAL A 163 -91.54 44.21 -35.98
CA VAL A 163 -92.34 45.42 -35.69
C VAL A 163 -92.87 46.08 -36.97
N CYS A 164 -92.05 46.22 -38.00
CA CYS A 164 -92.41 46.94 -39.23
C CYS A 164 -93.29 46.13 -40.17
N VAL A 165 -93.15 44.80 -40.20
CA VAL A 165 -93.80 43.94 -41.21
C VAL A 165 -94.85 43.05 -40.59
N VAL A 166 -94.51 42.34 -39.51
CA VAL A 166 -95.35 41.26 -38.97
C VAL A 166 -96.50 41.83 -38.12
N ILE A 167 -96.24 42.78 -37.23
CA ILE A 167 -97.29 43.42 -36.41
C ILE A 167 -98.37 44.08 -37.28
N PRO A 168 -98.04 44.90 -38.30
CA PRO A 168 -99.05 45.53 -39.15
C PRO A 168 -99.81 44.52 -40.02
N LEU A 169 -99.15 43.45 -40.46
CA LEU A 169 -99.79 42.39 -41.25
C LEU A 169 -100.82 41.62 -40.42
N ILE A 170 -100.49 41.30 -39.16
CA ILE A 170 -101.42 40.65 -38.22
C ILE A 170 -102.60 41.58 -37.91
N HIS A 171 -102.35 42.87 -37.68
CA HIS A 171 -103.42 43.84 -37.45
C HIS A 171 -104.37 43.98 -38.67
N ARG A 172 -103.86 43.84 -39.90
CA ARG A 172 -104.70 43.80 -41.12
C ARG A 172 -105.48 42.51 -41.33
N LEU A 173 -105.08 41.41 -40.69
CA LEU A 173 -105.74 40.10 -40.83
C LEU A 173 -106.79 39.85 -39.73
N LEU A 174 -106.68 40.54 -38.59
CA LEU A 174 -107.55 40.38 -37.42
C LEU A 174 -108.60 41.50 -37.23
N GLY A 175 -108.53 42.57 -38.03
CA GLY A 175 -109.54 43.64 -38.10
C GLY A 175 -110.07 43.78 -39.51
#